data_AF-A0A356IP43-F1
#
_entry.id   AF-A0A356IP43-F1
#
_cell.length_a   1.000
_cell.length_b   1.000
_cell.length_c   1.000
_cell.angle_alpha   90.00
_cell.angle_beta   90.00
_cell.angle_gamma   90.00
#
_symmetry.space_group_name_H-M   'P 1'
#
loop_
_entity.id
_entity.type
_entity.pdbx_description
1 polymer ?
#
loop_
_entity_poly.entity_id
_entity_poly.type
_entity_poly.pdbx_seq_one_letter_code
_entity_poly.pdbx_strand_id
1 'polypeptide(L)'
;MLKIKAEALTNKNGVYYYQDIPYNGLAVHTNGNIIDKIILCSDGLPEQIESSRLLPSPPAGEHIDADSLMSEDSDDEPYLLNGIPFTGVSYVFNSNYLDGIQHIKDGCIKKEISWYKNGQTATLDIYDDDLSQEYWWNHDGTSKRVCIFTPPDNQLKLEFNDEGQLLGVTITNEILNAPQYQNNLAYSEFSSPTHIFSYPIAEKIILFGNGITDPIMDKILQVLKSSHVKKVSIRNTKATYKSLQHLQQIKDLSEVTITSDHLCANEVANIIYRSLADCSVNII
;
A
#
# COMPACT_ATOMS: atom_id res chain seq x y z
N MET A 1 -5.20 13.21 11.06
CA MET A 1 -6.30 14.15 11.41
C MET A 1 -7.58 13.36 11.64
N LEU A 2 -8.22 13.57 12.80
CA LEU A 2 -9.42 12.85 13.20
C LEU A 2 -10.61 13.17 12.26
N LYS A 3 -11.47 12.19 12.03
CA LYS A 3 -12.64 12.28 11.14
C LYS A 3 -13.81 11.62 11.87
N ILE A 4 -14.88 12.37 12.14
CA ILE A 4 -16.03 11.85 12.89
C ILE A 4 -17.36 12.36 12.35
N LYS A 5 -18.45 11.67 12.70
CA LYS A 5 -19.82 12.19 12.51
C LYS A 5 -20.00 13.49 13.30
N ALA A 6 -20.62 14.49 12.67
CA ALA A 6 -20.83 15.81 13.28
C ALA A 6 -21.72 15.74 14.53
N GLU A 7 -22.60 14.75 14.64
CA GLU A 7 -23.44 14.51 15.82
C GLU A 7 -22.65 14.14 17.09
N ALA A 8 -21.40 13.71 16.94
CA ALA A 8 -20.50 13.45 18.05
C ALA A 8 -19.88 14.73 18.65
N LEU A 9 -20.12 15.88 18.02
CA LEU A 9 -19.59 17.17 18.45
C LEU A 9 -20.65 17.96 19.23
N THR A 10 -20.18 18.68 20.25
CA THR A 10 -21.00 19.67 20.96
C THR A 10 -20.71 21.06 20.40
N ASN A 11 -21.73 21.78 19.96
CA ASN A 11 -21.61 23.18 19.55
C ASN A 11 -21.93 24.11 20.72
N LYS A 12 -20.96 24.95 21.13
CA LYS A 12 -21.14 26.01 22.12
C LYS A 12 -20.80 27.34 21.46
N ASN A 13 -21.81 28.15 21.16
CA ASN A 13 -21.66 29.47 20.53
C ASN A 13 -20.85 29.46 19.21
N GLY A 14 -21.05 28.45 18.36
CA GLY A 14 -20.36 28.32 17.08
C GLY A 14 -19.00 27.62 17.14
N VAL A 15 -18.55 27.20 18.33
CA VAL A 15 -17.33 26.43 18.52
C VAL A 15 -17.69 24.96 18.77
N TYR A 16 -17.10 24.07 17.98
CA TYR A 16 -17.28 22.62 18.08
C TYR A 16 -16.28 22.01 19.06
N TYR A 17 -16.78 21.13 19.93
CA TYR A 17 -16.00 20.39 20.92
C TYR A 17 -16.17 18.89 20.75
N TYR A 18 -15.10 18.13 20.93
CA TYR A 18 -15.11 16.68 21.07
C TYR A 18 -14.50 16.33 22.42
N GLN A 19 -15.23 15.59 23.26
CA GLN A 19 -14.77 15.25 24.63
C GLN A 19 -14.29 16.47 25.43
N ASP A 20 -15.08 17.57 25.38
CA ASP A 20 -14.83 18.85 26.05
C ASP A 20 -13.56 19.63 25.60
N ILE A 21 -12.89 19.19 24.54
CA ILE A 21 -11.73 19.89 23.93
C ILE A 21 -12.16 20.49 22.58
N PRO A 22 -11.70 21.72 22.21
CA PRO A 22 -11.95 22.28 20.88
C PRO A 22 -11.54 21.30 19.77
N TYR A 23 -12.47 21.03 18.86
CA TYR A 23 -12.32 19.98 17.87
C TYR A 23 -11.38 20.40 16.73
N ASN A 24 -10.41 19.54 16.42
CA ASN A 24 -9.46 19.69 15.33
C ASN A 24 -9.56 18.46 14.42
N GLY A 25 -10.24 18.59 13.29
CA GLY A 25 -10.52 17.45 12.41
C GLY A 25 -11.64 17.66 11.40
N LEU A 26 -12.05 16.60 10.72
CA LEU A 26 -13.18 16.64 9.79
C LEU A 26 -14.46 16.19 10.47
N ALA A 27 -15.51 16.98 10.36
CA ALA A 27 -16.86 16.67 10.81
C ALA A 27 -17.72 16.31 9.60
N VAL A 28 -18.27 15.10 9.59
CA VAL A 28 -19.14 14.59 8.53
C VAL A 28 -20.59 14.77 8.97
N HIS A 29 -21.32 15.63 8.28
CA HIS A 29 -22.73 15.84 8.51
C HIS A 29 -23.55 14.81 7.72
N THR A 30 -24.59 14.33 8.38
CA THR A 30 -25.52 13.34 7.84
C THR A 30 -26.94 13.88 7.95
N ASN A 31 -27.75 13.66 6.92
CA ASN A 31 -29.19 13.88 6.93
C ASN A 31 -29.88 12.55 6.62
N GLY A 32 -30.27 11.83 7.68
CA GLY A 32 -30.61 10.41 7.56
C GLY A 32 -29.38 9.61 7.15
N ASN A 33 -29.48 8.89 6.04
CA ASN A 33 -28.37 8.13 5.46
C ASN A 33 -27.50 8.93 4.48
N ILE A 34 -27.90 10.14 4.10
CA ILE A 34 -27.17 10.93 3.10
C ILE A 34 -26.08 11.75 3.79
N ILE A 35 -24.88 11.74 3.23
CA ILE A 35 -23.80 12.65 3.62
C ILE A 35 -24.00 13.96 2.88
N ASP A 36 -24.46 14.99 3.58
CA ASP A 36 -24.81 16.28 2.97
C ASP A 36 -23.62 17.26 2.93
N LYS A 37 -22.72 17.18 3.91
CA LYS A 37 -21.61 18.11 4.06
C LYS A 37 -20.45 17.53 4.86
N ILE A 38 -19.23 17.92 4.51
CA ILE A 38 -18.03 17.70 5.31
C ILE A 38 -17.43 19.06 5.65
N ILE A 39 -17.08 19.27 6.93
CA ILE A 39 -16.51 20.52 7.44
C ILE A 39 -15.15 20.22 8.04
N LEU A 40 -14.12 21.00 7.71
CA LEU A 40 -12.89 21.00 8.49
C LEU A 40 -13.08 21.91 9.69
N CYS A 41 -12.69 21.46 10.87
CA CYS A 41 -12.63 22.26 12.07
C CYS A 41 -11.18 22.47 12.49
N SER A 42 -10.83 23.72 12.78
CA SER A 42 -9.54 24.14 13.33
C SER A 42 -9.81 24.90 14.62
N ASP A 43 -9.31 24.41 15.75
CA ASP A 43 -9.62 24.90 17.10
C ASP A 43 -11.12 25.08 17.36
N GLY A 44 -11.92 24.12 16.89
CA GLY A 44 -13.37 24.09 17.01
C GLY A 44 -14.10 25.02 16.04
N LEU A 45 -13.40 25.83 15.25
CA LEU A 45 -14.01 26.72 14.29
C LEU A 45 -14.15 26.04 12.92
N PRO A 46 -15.34 26.08 12.30
CA PRO A 46 -15.55 25.48 11.00
C PRO A 46 -14.87 26.31 9.90
N GLU A 47 -13.92 25.69 9.21
CA GLU A 47 -13.36 26.15 7.96
C GLU A 47 -14.18 25.54 6.80
N GLN A 48 -14.65 26.39 5.88
CA GLN A 48 -15.25 25.87 4.65
C GLN A 48 -14.17 25.20 3.81
N ILE A 49 -14.33 23.90 3.59
CA ILE A 49 -13.49 23.11 2.69
C ILE A 49 -14.37 22.46 1.63
N GLU A 50 -13.90 22.47 0.39
CA GLU A 50 -14.45 21.64 -0.68
C GLU A 50 -14.17 20.16 -0.40
N SER A 51 -15.17 19.30 -0.61
CA SER A 51 -15.18 17.85 -0.36
C SER A 51 -14.03 17.06 -1.05
N SER A 52 -13.27 17.69 -1.94
CA SER A 52 -12.16 17.13 -2.72
C SER A 52 -10.96 16.63 -1.89
N ARG A 53 -10.93 16.86 -0.56
CA ARG A 53 -9.80 16.47 0.31
C ARG A 53 -9.89 15.05 0.91
N LEU A 54 -11.05 14.40 0.85
CA LEU A 54 -11.23 13.10 1.51
C LEU A 54 -11.03 11.91 0.57
N LEU A 55 -11.43 12.07 -0.69
CA LEU A 55 -11.09 11.19 -1.80
C LEU A 55 -10.45 12.04 -2.89
N PRO A 56 -9.29 11.66 -3.46
CA PRO A 56 -8.79 12.29 -4.66
C PRO A 56 -9.83 12.09 -5.77
N SER A 57 -10.41 13.21 -6.26
CA SER A 57 -11.46 13.25 -7.28
C SER A 57 -12.69 12.40 -6.91
N PRO A 58 -13.53 12.82 -5.94
CA PRO A 58 -14.73 12.06 -5.60
C PRO A 58 -15.63 11.97 -6.85
N PRO A 59 -16.08 10.76 -7.21
CA PRO A 59 -16.92 10.57 -8.39
C PRO A 59 -18.28 11.25 -8.20
N ALA A 60 -18.89 11.67 -9.29
CA ALA A 60 -20.26 12.17 -9.25
C ALA A 60 -21.20 11.03 -8.81
N GLY A 61 -22.12 11.31 -7.90
CA GLY A 61 -23.05 10.31 -7.38
C GLY A 61 -23.61 10.68 -6.02
N GLU A 62 -24.39 9.78 -5.44
CA GLU A 62 -24.89 9.91 -4.07
C GLU A 62 -23.77 9.60 -3.07
N HIS A 63 -23.73 10.36 -1.98
CA HIS A 63 -22.84 10.12 -0.85
C HIS A 63 -23.68 9.63 0.33
N ILE A 64 -23.44 8.42 0.82
CA ILE A 64 -24.27 7.79 1.85
C ILE A 64 -23.44 7.19 2.99
N ASP A 65 -24.08 6.97 4.13
CA ASP A 65 -23.57 6.11 5.19
C ASP A 65 -23.59 4.64 4.70
N ALA A 66 -22.46 3.94 4.85
CA ALA A 66 -22.32 2.55 4.41
C ALA A 66 -23.31 1.60 5.11
N ASP A 67 -23.78 1.93 6.31
CA ASP A 67 -24.81 1.17 7.05
C ASP A 67 -26.16 1.12 6.31
N SER A 68 -26.33 1.95 5.27
CA SER A 68 -27.55 1.96 4.44
C SER A 68 -27.50 1.03 3.24
N LEU A 69 -26.33 0.44 2.97
CA LEU A 69 -26.16 -0.56 1.93
C LEU A 69 -26.47 -1.94 2.49
N MET A 70 -27.18 -2.75 1.70
CA MET A 70 -27.29 -4.17 1.98
C MET A 70 -26.14 -4.89 1.27
N SER A 71 -25.39 -5.69 2.00
CA SER A 71 -24.52 -6.74 1.46
C SER A 71 -25.09 -8.08 1.91
N GLU A 72 -25.43 -8.95 0.98
CA GLU A 72 -25.82 -10.33 1.28
C GLU A 72 -24.54 -11.11 1.61
N ASP A 73 -24.15 -11.11 2.89
CA ASP A 73 -23.27 -12.06 3.60
C ASP A 73 -21.92 -12.54 2.97
N SER A 74 -21.43 -12.00 1.85
CA SER A 74 -20.12 -12.35 1.27
C SER A 74 -19.39 -11.18 0.60
N ASP A 75 -18.06 -11.23 0.62
CA ASP A 75 -17.15 -10.21 0.03
C ASP A 75 -17.31 -10.06 -1.50
N ASP A 76 -18.04 -10.98 -2.16
CA ASP A 76 -18.22 -11.04 -3.61
C ASP A 76 -19.60 -10.54 -4.08
N GLU A 77 -20.48 -10.14 -3.17
CA GLU A 77 -21.84 -9.70 -3.51
C GLU A 77 -21.95 -8.19 -3.71
N PRO A 78 -22.79 -7.75 -4.67
CA PRO A 78 -22.91 -6.33 -4.98
C PRO A 78 -23.55 -5.57 -3.82
N TYR A 79 -23.01 -4.40 -3.49
CA TYR A 79 -23.63 -3.47 -2.57
C TYR A 79 -24.92 -2.90 -3.17
N LEU A 80 -26.04 -3.11 -2.48
CA LEU A 80 -27.36 -2.69 -2.93
C LEU A 80 -27.91 -1.54 -2.10
N LEU A 81 -28.52 -0.55 -2.76
CA LEU A 81 -29.37 0.46 -2.13
C LEU A 81 -30.81 0.25 -2.62
N ASN A 82 -31.73 -0.04 -1.70
CA ASN A 82 -33.12 -0.38 -2.01
C ASN A 82 -33.28 -1.52 -3.05
N GLY A 83 -32.38 -2.52 -2.98
CA GLY A 83 -32.39 -3.69 -3.86
C GLY A 83 -31.78 -3.45 -5.26
N ILE A 84 -31.16 -2.29 -5.50
CA ILE A 84 -30.51 -1.95 -6.78
C ILE A 84 -29.01 -1.78 -6.56
N PRO A 85 -28.13 -2.28 -7.46
CA PRO A 85 -26.69 -2.07 -7.38
C PRO A 85 -26.34 -0.60 -7.24
N PHE A 86 -25.63 -0.26 -6.17
CA PHE A 86 -25.32 1.12 -5.83
C PHE A 86 -24.18 1.67 -6.70
N THR A 87 -24.29 2.93 -7.10
CA THR A 87 -23.20 3.70 -7.70
C THR A 87 -23.09 5.04 -7.01
N GLY A 88 -21.94 5.30 -6.39
CA GLY A 88 -21.71 6.50 -5.59
C GLY A 88 -20.58 6.32 -4.59
N VAL A 89 -20.65 7.05 -3.49
CA VAL A 89 -19.65 7.05 -2.42
C VAL A 89 -20.29 6.62 -1.11
N SER A 90 -19.77 5.59 -0.46
CA SER A 90 -20.19 5.17 0.88
C SER A 90 -19.13 5.57 1.93
N TYR A 91 -19.60 5.93 3.12
CA TYR A 91 -18.77 6.33 4.26
C TYR A 91 -18.92 5.28 5.35
N VAL A 92 -17.82 4.61 5.68
CA VAL A 92 -17.79 3.52 6.65
C VAL A 92 -17.48 4.09 8.02
N PHE A 93 -18.45 3.97 8.93
CA PHE A 93 -18.30 4.47 10.30
C PHE A 93 -18.18 3.33 11.31
N ASN A 94 -17.29 3.54 12.29
CA ASN A 94 -17.21 2.71 13.48
C ASN A 94 -17.62 3.55 14.68
N SER A 95 -18.86 3.36 15.11
CA SER A 95 -19.55 4.31 15.99
C SER A 95 -19.59 5.69 15.33
N ASN A 96 -18.84 6.66 15.88
CA ASN A 96 -18.77 8.02 15.35
C ASN A 96 -17.52 8.29 14.52
N TYR A 97 -16.57 7.35 14.46
CA TYR A 97 -15.32 7.53 13.72
C TYR A 97 -15.51 7.14 12.27
N LEU A 98 -15.02 7.97 11.34
CA LEU A 98 -14.97 7.60 9.93
C LEU A 98 -13.74 6.71 9.71
N ASP A 99 -13.98 5.41 9.59
CA ASP A 99 -12.94 4.40 9.40
C ASP A 99 -12.55 4.29 7.92
N GLY A 100 -13.46 4.59 6.98
CA GLY A 100 -13.14 4.56 5.55
C GLY A 100 -14.15 5.25 4.64
N ILE A 101 -13.77 5.41 3.38
CA ILE A 101 -14.65 5.85 2.28
C ILE A 101 -14.44 4.93 1.09
N GLN A 102 -15.53 4.46 0.49
CA GLN A 102 -15.51 3.60 -0.68
C GLN A 102 -16.21 4.28 -1.86
N HIS A 103 -15.61 4.19 -3.04
CA HIS A 103 -16.26 4.46 -4.32
C HIS A 103 -16.79 3.14 -4.87
N ILE A 104 -18.10 3.08 -5.04
CA ILE A 104 -18.81 1.90 -5.51
C ILE A 104 -19.39 2.21 -6.89
N LYS A 105 -19.22 1.29 -7.84
CA LYS A 105 -19.81 1.37 -9.17
C LYS A 105 -20.49 0.05 -9.51
N ASP A 106 -21.76 0.14 -9.88
CA ASP A 106 -22.59 -1.02 -10.21
C ASP A 106 -22.57 -2.11 -9.11
N GLY A 107 -22.55 -1.67 -7.84
CA GLY A 107 -22.47 -2.54 -6.66
C GLY A 107 -21.07 -3.02 -6.29
N CYS A 108 -20.03 -2.75 -7.09
CA CYS A 108 -18.66 -3.20 -6.80
C CYS A 108 -17.78 -2.05 -6.30
N ILE A 109 -16.98 -2.29 -5.26
CA ILE A 109 -15.96 -1.34 -4.80
C ILE A 109 -14.89 -1.20 -5.89
N LYS A 110 -14.64 0.04 -6.30
CA LYS A 110 -13.59 0.40 -7.27
C LYS A 110 -12.41 1.11 -6.62
N LYS A 111 -12.63 1.77 -5.49
CA LYS A 111 -11.59 2.43 -4.71
C LYS A 111 -12.02 2.54 -3.27
N GLU A 112 -11.09 2.32 -2.36
CA GLU A 112 -11.31 2.45 -0.93
C GLU A 112 -10.12 3.13 -0.28
N ILE A 113 -10.38 3.99 0.70
CA ILE A 113 -9.37 4.54 1.59
C ILE A 113 -9.84 4.38 3.02
N SER A 114 -8.96 3.94 3.90
CA SER A 114 -9.25 3.74 5.31
C SER A 114 -8.29 4.51 6.21
N TRP A 115 -8.69 4.74 7.46
CA TRP A 115 -7.89 5.44 8.47
C TRP A 115 -7.90 4.72 9.80
N TYR A 116 -6.81 4.89 10.54
CA TYR A 116 -6.77 4.59 11.96
C TYR A 116 -7.50 5.67 12.76
N LYS A 117 -7.85 5.35 14.02
CA LYS A 117 -8.50 6.29 14.95
C LYS A 117 -7.66 7.54 15.27
N ASN A 118 -6.34 7.51 15.10
CA ASN A 118 -5.48 8.70 15.20
C ASN A 118 -5.58 9.59 13.94
N GLY A 119 -6.33 9.16 12.92
CA GLY A 119 -6.56 9.85 11.67
C GLY A 119 -5.45 9.72 10.64
N GLN A 120 -4.45 8.86 10.89
CA GLN A 120 -3.46 8.44 9.91
C GLN A 120 -4.11 7.48 8.90
N THR A 121 -3.72 7.57 7.63
CA THR A 121 -4.20 6.63 6.59
C THR A 121 -3.73 5.23 6.92
N ALA A 122 -4.61 4.24 6.78
CA ALA A 122 -4.33 2.84 7.03
C ALA A 122 -4.15 2.09 5.69
N THR A 123 -5.15 2.15 4.80
CA THR A 123 -5.06 1.58 3.45
C THR A 123 -5.56 2.52 2.36
N LEU A 124 -5.08 2.33 1.14
CA LEU A 124 -5.66 2.82 -0.10
C LEU A 124 -5.66 1.67 -1.09
N ASP A 125 -6.85 1.25 -1.50
CA ASP A 125 -7.06 0.15 -2.42
C ASP A 125 -7.78 0.67 -3.68
N ILE A 126 -7.29 0.29 -4.86
CA ILE A 126 -7.83 0.68 -6.16
C ILE A 126 -7.99 -0.58 -6.99
N TYR A 127 -9.21 -0.84 -7.42
CA TYR A 127 -9.60 -2.02 -8.18
C TYR A 127 -10.02 -1.58 -9.59
N ASP A 128 -9.08 -1.71 -10.52
CA ASP A 128 -9.32 -1.52 -11.95
C ASP A 128 -9.00 -2.82 -12.69
N ASP A 129 -9.74 -3.11 -13.76
CA ASP A 129 -9.62 -4.36 -14.51
C ASP A 129 -8.22 -4.50 -15.13
N ASP A 130 -7.59 -3.38 -15.47
CA ASP A 130 -6.25 -3.33 -16.07
C ASP A 130 -5.12 -3.12 -15.06
N LEU A 131 -5.41 -2.55 -13.88
CA LEU A 131 -4.41 -2.12 -12.89
C LEU A 131 -5.00 -2.00 -11.48
N SER A 132 -4.72 -2.99 -10.65
CA SER A 132 -5.05 -2.93 -9.22
C SER A 132 -3.86 -2.44 -8.40
N GLN A 133 -4.14 -1.67 -7.36
CA GLN A 133 -3.13 -1.07 -6.49
C GLN A 133 -3.58 -1.11 -5.03
N GLU A 134 -2.69 -1.49 -4.13
CA GLU A 134 -2.93 -1.52 -2.69
C GLU A 134 -1.74 -0.86 -1.99
N TYR A 135 -2.04 0.07 -1.09
CA TYR A 135 -1.04 0.78 -0.29
C TYR A 135 -1.43 0.72 1.17
N TRP A 136 -0.52 0.26 2.02
CA TRP A 136 -0.78 0.03 3.43
C TRP A 136 0.27 0.78 4.26
N TRP A 137 -0.18 1.43 5.32
CA TRP A 137 0.68 2.16 6.26
C TRP A 137 0.50 1.64 7.68
N ASN A 138 1.49 1.89 8.53
CA ASN A 138 1.42 1.69 9.96
C ASN A 138 0.75 2.89 10.66
N HIS A 139 0.45 2.74 11.95
CA HIS A 139 -0.18 3.81 12.76
C HIS A 139 0.61 5.11 12.81
N ASP A 140 1.94 5.06 12.64
CA ASP A 140 2.83 6.21 12.62
C ASP A 140 2.99 6.83 11.22
N GLY A 141 2.36 6.23 10.20
CA GLY A 141 2.40 6.67 8.81
C GLY A 141 3.56 6.11 7.99
N THR A 142 4.40 5.25 8.55
CA THR A 142 5.42 4.53 7.77
C THR A 142 4.76 3.53 6.83
N SER A 143 5.38 3.29 5.66
CA SER A 143 4.89 2.29 4.71
C SER A 143 4.97 0.90 5.30
N LYS A 144 3.93 0.09 5.10
CA LYS A 144 3.84 -1.31 5.51
C LYS A 144 3.87 -2.26 4.32
N ARG A 145 3.11 -1.93 3.28
CA ARG A 145 3.03 -2.73 2.05
C ARG A 145 2.64 -1.87 0.86
N VAL A 146 3.18 -2.22 -0.30
CA VAL A 146 2.73 -1.70 -1.60
C VAL A 146 2.53 -2.90 -2.51
N CYS A 147 1.36 -3.02 -3.12
CA CYS A 147 1.06 -4.01 -4.16
C CYS A 147 0.57 -3.29 -5.40
N ILE A 148 1.14 -3.59 -6.55
CA ILE A 148 0.66 -3.16 -7.86
C ILE A 148 0.54 -4.43 -8.70
N PHE A 149 -0.64 -4.66 -9.26
CA PHE A 149 -0.96 -5.87 -10.01
C PHE A 149 -1.61 -5.52 -11.34
N THR A 150 -1.19 -6.20 -12.41
CA THR A 150 -1.89 -6.17 -13.69
C THR A 150 -2.07 -7.59 -14.23
N PRO A 151 -3.26 -7.95 -14.76
CA PRO A 151 -3.47 -9.25 -15.38
C PRO A 151 -2.52 -9.52 -16.56
N PRO A 152 -2.23 -10.80 -16.86
CA PRO A 152 -2.65 -11.97 -16.10
C PRO A 152 -1.85 -12.19 -14.81
N ASP A 153 -0.57 -11.81 -14.76
CA ASP A 153 0.34 -12.20 -13.65
C ASP A 153 1.47 -11.19 -13.37
N ASN A 154 1.34 -9.92 -13.77
CA ASN A 154 2.36 -8.91 -13.48
C ASN A 154 2.14 -8.35 -12.07
N GLN A 155 3.19 -8.34 -11.25
CA GLN A 155 3.11 -7.88 -9.88
C GLN A 155 4.38 -7.18 -9.44
N LEU A 156 4.22 -6.04 -8.78
CA LEU A 156 5.22 -5.43 -7.91
C LEU A 156 4.64 -5.50 -6.50
N LYS A 157 5.34 -6.14 -5.56
CA LYS A 157 4.99 -6.12 -4.15
C LYS A 157 6.19 -5.77 -3.31
N LEU A 158 6.04 -4.76 -2.46
CA LEU A 158 7.03 -4.30 -1.49
C LEU A 158 6.47 -4.53 -0.09
N GLU A 159 7.31 -5.08 0.79
CA GLU A 159 6.96 -5.30 2.20
C GLU A 159 7.98 -4.65 3.11
N PHE A 160 7.49 -4.02 4.17
CA PHE A 160 8.27 -3.24 5.12
C PHE A 160 8.06 -3.75 6.55
N ASN A 161 9.03 -3.54 7.43
CA ASN A 161 8.87 -3.77 8.87
C ASN A 161 8.22 -2.56 9.55
N ASP A 162 8.03 -2.65 10.86
CA ASP A 162 7.42 -1.58 11.66
C ASP A 162 8.29 -0.31 11.70
N GLU A 163 9.60 -0.42 11.40
CA GLU A 163 10.52 0.71 11.25
C GLU A 163 10.52 1.33 9.84
N GLY A 164 9.66 0.86 8.92
CA GLY A 164 9.57 1.36 7.54
C GLY A 164 10.75 0.95 6.66
N GLN A 165 11.49 -0.10 7.04
CA GLN A 165 12.60 -0.67 6.28
C GLN A 165 12.10 -1.78 5.36
N LEU A 166 12.58 -1.78 4.12
CA LEU A 166 12.23 -2.77 3.10
C LEU A 166 12.78 -4.15 3.49
N LEU A 167 11.89 -5.13 3.65
CA LEU A 167 12.22 -6.53 3.98
C LEU A 167 11.86 -7.51 2.86
N GLY A 168 11.04 -7.09 1.89
CA GLY A 168 10.56 -7.94 0.82
C GLY A 168 10.35 -7.18 -0.48
N VAL A 169 10.84 -7.74 -1.58
CA VAL A 169 10.62 -7.26 -2.94
C VAL A 169 10.20 -8.43 -3.81
N THR A 170 8.97 -8.38 -4.31
CA THR A 170 8.45 -9.29 -5.31
C THR A 170 8.27 -8.54 -6.61
N ILE A 171 8.89 -9.01 -7.69
CA ILE A 171 8.69 -8.49 -9.04
C ILE A 171 8.44 -9.68 -9.96
N THR A 172 7.24 -9.77 -10.53
CA THR A 172 6.91 -10.76 -11.55
C THR A 172 6.79 -10.09 -12.92
N ASN A 173 7.21 -10.83 -13.95
CA ASN A 173 7.16 -10.45 -15.35
C ASN A 173 7.81 -9.07 -15.60
N GLU A 174 7.21 -8.22 -16.43
CA GLU A 174 7.83 -6.96 -16.88
C GLU A 174 7.14 -5.71 -16.30
N ILE A 175 6.54 -5.82 -15.11
CA ILE A 175 5.71 -4.73 -14.54
C ILE A 175 6.45 -3.39 -14.43
N LEU A 176 7.75 -3.42 -14.12
CA LEU A 176 8.59 -2.21 -14.02
C LEU A 176 8.93 -1.58 -15.38
N ASN A 177 8.73 -2.32 -16.47
CA ASN A 177 9.02 -1.89 -17.84
C ASN A 177 7.74 -1.62 -18.65
N ALA A 178 6.56 -1.69 -18.04
CA ALA A 178 5.28 -1.52 -18.72
C ALA A 178 4.82 -0.04 -18.65
N PRO A 179 5.10 0.79 -19.68
CA PRO A 179 4.85 2.24 -19.63
C PRO A 179 3.36 2.59 -19.54
N GLN A 180 2.46 1.70 -19.99
CA GLN A 180 1.03 1.93 -19.98
C GLN A 180 0.44 2.14 -18.57
N TYR A 181 1.13 1.67 -17.51
CA TYR A 181 0.63 1.78 -16.14
C TYR A 181 1.25 2.91 -15.34
N GLN A 182 2.43 3.41 -15.75
CA GLN A 182 3.18 4.40 -14.98
C GLN A 182 2.41 5.71 -14.76
N ASN A 183 1.57 6.10 -15.71
CA ASN A 183 0.75 7.31 -15.63
C ASN A 183 -0.53 7.14 -14.79
N ASN A 184 -0.89 5.89 -14.46
CA ASN A 184 -2.13 5.55 -13.76
C ASN A 184 -1.88 5.11 -12.31
N LEU A 185 -0.63 5.16 -11.84
CA LEU A 185 -0.30 4.91 -10.45
C LEU A 185 -0.84 6.03 -9.56
N ALA A 186 -1.46 5.66 -8.44
CA ALA A 186 -1.89 6.63 -7.43
C ALA A 186 -0.69 7.38 -6.83
N TYR A 187 0.46 6.70 -6.76
CA TYR A 187 1.73 7.21 -6.26
C TYR A 187 2.77 7.06 -7.37
N SER A 188 3.08 8.16 -8.04
CA SER A 188 3.94 8.19 -9.22
C SER A 188 5.38 7.81 -8.92
N GLU A 189 5.81 7.88 -7.66
CA GLU A 189 7.12 7.44 -7.21
C GLU A 189 7.39 5.96 -7.48
N PHE A 190 6.36 5.09 -7.48
CA PHE A 190 6.52 3.66 -7.79
C PHE A 190 6.64 3.36 -9.29
N SER A 191 6.58 4.38 -10.16
CA SER A 191 6.87 4.22 -11.59
C SER A 191 8.35 3.96 -11.87
N SER A 192 9.24 4.33 -10.93
CA SER A 192 10.68 4.21 -11.12
C SER A 192 11.30 3.12 -10.24
N PRO A 193 12.06 2.18 -10.82
CA PRO A 193 12.87 1.24 -10.06
C PRO A 193 13.85 1.92 -9.10
N THR A 194 14.31 3.14 -9.39
CA THR A 194 15.25 3.86 -8.51
C THR A 194 14.59 4.27 -7.20
N HIS A 195 13.28 4.54 -7.20
CA HIS A 195 12.56 4.90 -5.98
C HIS A 195 12.35 3.69 -5.08
N ILE A 196 12.01 2.53 -5.66
CA ILE A 196 11.82 1.26 -4.94
C ILE A 196 13.06 0.92 -4.09
N PHE A 197 14.26 1.24 -4.60
CA PHE A 197 15.51 0.96 -3.89
C PHE A 197 16.08 2.19 -3.16
N SER A 198 15.27 3.23 -2.96
CA SER A 198 15.65 4.39 -2.12
C SER A 198 15.31 4.20 -0.64
N TYR A 199 14.47 3.22 -0.31
CA TYR A 199 14.08 2.92 1.06
C TYR A 199 15.23 2.31 1.87
N PRO A 200 15.31 2.58 3.18
CA PRO A 200 16.18 1.84 4.09
C PRO A 200 15.90 0.33 3.99
N ILE A 201 16.95 -0.48 4.00
CA ILE A 201 16.82 -1.94 3.90
C ILE A 201 16.92 -2.55 5.29
N ALA A 202 16.02 -3.50 5.60
CA ALA A 202 16.04 -4.25 6.85
C ALA A 202 17.28 -5.17 6.92
N GLU A 203 17.57 -5.69 8.12
CA GLU A 203 18.68 -6.64 8.33
C GLU A 203 18.52 -7.91 7.46
N LYS A 204 17.28 -8.27 7.13
CA LYS A 204 16.94 -9.38 6.23
C LYS A 204 16.09 -8.85 5.07
N ILE A 205 16.45 -9.26 3.84
CA ILE A 205 15.66 -8.98 2.65
C ILE A 205 15.33 -10.26 1.87
N ILE A 206 14.09 -10.32 1.37
CA ILE A 206 13.60 -11.37 0.48
C ILE A 206 13.39 -10.77 -0.91
N LEU A 207 14.01 -11.37 -1.92
CA LEU A 207 13.87 -11.04 -3.33
C LEU A 207 13.15 -12.21 -4.01
N PHE A 208 11.98 -11.95 -4.59
CA PHE A 208 11.14 -12.98 -5.19
C PHE A 208 10.64 -12.58 -6.59
N GLY A 209 10.52 -13.55 -7.47
CA GLY A 209 9.76 -13.42 -8.71
C GLY A 209 10.62 -13.24 -9.96
N ASN A 210 10.09 -13.77 -11.06
CA ASN A 210 10.79 -13.93 -12.33
C ASN A 210 11.05 -12.60 -13.07
N GLY A 211 10.52 -11.48 -12.58
CA GLY A 211 10.81 -10.15 -13.09
C GLY A 211 12.14 -9.59 -12.58
N ILE A 212 12.74 -10.19 -11.55
CA ILE A 212 14.08 -9.82 -11.07
C ILE A 212 15.13 -10.44 -12.01
N THR A 213 15.49 -9.69 -13.05
CA THR A 213 16.55 -10.00 -14.03
C THR A 213 17.91 -9.47 -13.58
N ASP A 214 19.01 -9.81 -14.27
CA ASP A 214 20.36 -9.27 -13.96
C ASP A 214 20.40 -7.74 -13.84
N PRO A 215 19.84 -6.94 -14.78
CA PRO A 215 19.83 -5.48 -14.64
C PRO A 215 19.08 -4.96 -13.41
N ILE A 216 18.02 -5.64 -12.98
CA ILE A 216 17.26 -5.26 -11.77
C ILE A 216 18.02 -5.72 -10.53
N MET A 217 18.58 -6.92 -10.54
CA MET A 217 19.42 -7.46 -9.47
C MET A 217 20.64 -6.57 -9.23
N ASP A 218 21.34 -6.11 -10.27
CA ASP A 218 22.49 -5.22 -10.10
C ASP A 218 22.12 -3.90 -9.42
N LYS A 219 20.94 -3.34 -9.71
CA LYS A 219 20.41 -2.15 -9.01
C LYS A 219 20.12 -2.44 -7.55
N ILE A 220 19.49 -3.57 -7.25
CA ILE A 220 19.23 -4.01 -5.87
C ILE A 220 20.56 -4.14 -5.12
N LEU A 221 21.52 -4.88 -5.68
CA LEU A 221 22.82 -5.14 -5.08
C LEU A 221 23.63 -3.87 -4.86
N GLN A 222 23.51 -2.87 -5.75
CA GLN A 222 24.15 -1.57 -5.54
C GLN A 222 23.68 -0.90 -4.24
N VAL A 223 22.39 -1.01 -3.92
CA VAL A 223 21.81 -0.46 -2.69
C VAL A 223 22.19 -1.30 -1.48
N LEU A 224 22.20 -2.63 -1.62
CA LEU A 224 22.61 -3.53 -0.53
C LEU A 224 24.06 -3.35 -0.10
N LYS A 225 24.97 -2.95 -1.00
CA LYS A 225 26.39 -2.70 -0.66
C LYS A 225 26.58 -1.62 0.41
N SER A 226 25.68 -0.64 0.45
CA SER A 226 25.72 0.46 1.42
C SER A 226 24.78 0.27 2.61
N SER A 227 24.09 -0.87 2.71
CA SER A 227 23.17 -1.17 3.81
C SER A 227 23.80 -2.09 4.86
N HIS A 228 23.11 -2.27 5.99
CA HIS A 228 23.49 -3.20 7.06
C HIS A 228 22.78 -4.56 6.92
N VAL A 229 22.51 -4.98 5.68
CA VAL A 229 21.83 -6.25 5.43
C VAL A 229 22.76 -7.41 5.80
N LYS A 230 22.26 -8.32 6.63
CA LYS A 230 22.96 -9.52 7.06
C LYS A 230 22.45 -10.79 6.39
N LYS A 231 21.21 -10.77 5.90
CA LYS A 231 20.55 -11.94 5.31
C LYS A 231 19.85 -11.60 4.01
N VAL A 232 20.15 -12.36 2.95
CA VAL A 232 19.51 -12.21 1.63
C VAL A 232 18.89 -13.55 1.22
N SER A 233 17.59 -13.54 0.90
CA SER A 233 16.89 -14.70 0.34
C SER A 233 16.46 -14.38 -1.09
N ILE A 234 16.92 -15.13 -2.08
CA ILE A 234 16.63 -14.93 -3.50
C ILE A 234 15.83 -16.14 -4.00
N ARG A 235 14.65 -15.91 -4.56
CA ARG A 235 13.71 -17.00 -4.89
C ARG A 235 13.05 -16.75 -6.24
N ASN A 236 13.04 -17.77 -7.11
CA ASN A 236 12.31 -17.77 -8.38
C ASN A 236 12.60 -16.52 -9.25
N THR A 237 13.83 -16.02 -9.22
CA THR A 237 14.25 -14.84 -10.01
C THR A 237 14.59 -15.22 -11.45
N LYS A 238 15.04 -14.27 -12.28
CA LYS A 238 15.76 -14.55 -13.55
C LYS A 238 17.21 -14.07 -13.50
N ALA A 239 17.67 -13.60 -12.34
CA ALA A 239 19.05 -13.22 -12.10
C ALA A 239 19.97 -14.43 -12.31
N THR A 240 20.99 -14.24 -13.11
CA THR A 240 22.01 -15.24 -13.42
C THR A 240 23.20 -15.09 -12.48
N TYR A 241 24.17 -15.99 -12.62
CA TYR A 241 25.43 -15.91 -11.89
C TYR A 241 26.15 -14.56 -12.05
N LYS A 242 25.94 -13.83 -13.16
CA LYS A 242 26.64 -12.59 -13.48
C LYS A 242 26.35 -11.47 -12.48
N SER A 243 25.12 -11.38 -12.00
CA SER A 243 24.73 -10.39 -10.98
C SER A 243 24.98 -10.95 -9.57
N LEU A 244 24.66 -12.23 -9.33
CA LEU A 244 24.76 -12.85 -8.00
C LEU A 244 26.19 -12.86 -7.42
N GLN A 245 27.23 -12.91 -8.26
CA GLN A 245 28.61 -12.79 -7.79
C GLN A 245 28.91 -11.45 -7.07
N HIS A 246 28.07 -10.42 -7.24
CA HIS A 246 28.23 -9.14 -6.56
C HIS A 246 27.76 -9.16 -5.10
N LEU A 247 27.11 -10.23 -4.63
CA LEU A 247 26.73 -10.42 -3.22
C LEU A 247 27.95 -10.35 -2.28
N GLN A 248 29.13 -10.78 -2.72
CA GLN A 248 30.39 -10.70 -1.97
C GLN A 248 30.82 -9.28 -1.59
N GLN A 249 30.23 -8.27 -2.25
CA GLN A 249 30.56 -6.86 -2.03
C GLN A 249 29.72 -6.25 -0.88
N ILE A 250 28.79 -7.01 -0.30
CA ILE A 250 27.97 -6.59 0.82
C ILE A 250 28.71 -6.93 2.12
N LYS A 251 29.17 -5.88 2.83
CA LYS A 251 30.11 -6.00 3.94
C LYS A 251 29.58 -6.82 5.13
N ASP A 252 28.32 -6.63 5.49
CA ASP A 252 27.73 -7.22 6.70
C ASP A 252 26.98 -8.55 6.42
N LEU A 253 27.05 -9.06 5.18
CA LEU A 253 26.32 -10.23 4.74
C LEU A 253 26.85 -11.52 5.39
N SER A 254 25.96 -12.22 6.08
CA SER A 254 26.27 -13.44 6.85
C SER A 254 25.48 -14.67 6.40
N GLU A 255 24.36 -14.47 5.70
CA GLU A 255 23.50 -15.56 5.22
C GLU A 255 22.92 -15.25 3.84
N VAL A 256 23.05 -16.21 2.93
CA VAL A 256 22.44 -16.18 1.60
C VAL A 256 21.65 -17.46 1.38
N THR A 257 20.37 -17.32 1.05
CA THR A 257 19.53 -18.45 0.61
C THR A 257 19.11 -18.22 -0.83
N ILE A 258 19.34 -19.18 -1.71
CA ILE A 258 18.93 -19.12 -3.11
C ILE A 258 18.04 -20.33 -3.42
N THR A 259 16.84 -20.07 -3.92
CA THR A 259 15.91 -21.09 -4.43
C THR A 259 15.65 -20.79 -5.90
N SER A 260 16.04 -21.70 -6.79
CA SER A 260 16.00 -21.45 -8.23
C SER A 260 15.86 -22.72 -9.05
N ASP A 261 14.89 -22.72 -9.96
CA ASP A 261 14.67 -23.81 -10.92
C ASP A 261 15.58 -23.73 -12.16
N HIS A 262 16.31 -22.63 -12.36
CA HIS A 262 17.08 -22.35 -13.59
C HIS A 262 18.58 -22.14 -13.34
N LEU A 263 19.02 -22.01 -12.10
CA LEU A 263 20.43 -21.95 -11.75
C LEU A 263 20.91 -23.36 -11.36
N CYS A 264 21.99 -23.84 -11.98
CA CYS A 264 22.58 -25.10 -11.54
C CYS A 264 23.24 -24.91 -10.17
N ALA A 265 22.96 -25.80 -9.21
CA ALA A 265 23.56 -25.78 -7.88
C ALA A 265 25.10 -25.68 -7.91
N ASN A 266 25.74 -26.32 -8.90
CA ASN A 266 27.20 -26.28 -9.07
C ASN A 266 27.72 -24.90 -9.51
N GLU A 267 26.97 -24.14 -10.31
CA GLU A 267 27.35 -22.79 -10.74
C GLU A 267 27.26 -21.80 -9.59
N VAL A 268 26.19 -21.91 -8.80
CA VAL A 268 25.96 -21.07 -7.61
C VAL A 268 26.98 -21.41 -6.51
N ALA A 269 27.21 -22.70 -6.25
CA ALA A 269 28.17 -23.15 -5.25
C ALA A 269 29.61 -22.70 -5.58
N ASN A 270 30.06 -22.87 -6.83
CA ASN A 270 31.45 -22.53 -7.20
C ASN A 270 31.78 -21.05 -7.03
N ILE A 271 30.80 -20.16 -7.19
CA ILE A 271 31.00 -18.72 -7.04
C ILE A 271 30.85 -18.33 -5.59
N ILE A 272 29.79 -18.78 -4.93
CA ILE A 272 29.49 -18.33 -3.57
C ILE A 272 30.50 -18.89 -2.57
N TYR A 273 30.85 -20.19 -2.61
CA TYR A 273 31.83 -20.75 -1.66
C TYR A 273 33.24 -20.16 -1.82
N ARG A 274 33.60 -19.67 -3.01
CA ARG A 274 34.91 -19.01 -3.23
C ARG A 274 34.93 -17.54 -2.82
N SER A 275 33.76 -16.89 -2.79
CA SER A 275 33.64 -15.44 -2.65
C SER A 275 33.10 -14.99 -1.30
N LEU A 276 32.42 -15.88 -0.57
CA LEU A 276 31.66 -15.60 0.65
C LEU A 276 32.09 -16.56 1.77
N ALA A 277 33.40 -16.62 2.05
CA ALA A 277 34.01 -17.61 2.94
C ALA A 277 33.44 -17.65 4.37
N ASP A 278 32.93 -16.51 4.86
CA ASP A 278 32.36 -16.37 6.21
C ASP A 278 30.82 -16.32 6.25
N CYS A 279 30.15 -16.66 5.14
CA CYS A 279 28.70 -16.57 4.99
C CYS A 279 28.08 -17.96 4.83
N SER A 280 26.94 -18.19 5.50
CA SER A 280 26.14 -19.41 5.33
C SER A 280 25.36 -19.36 4.03
N VAL A 281 25.43 -20.43 3.23
CA VAL A 281 24.89 -20.46 1.87
C VAL A 281 24.03 -21.70 1.69
N ASN A 282 22.74 -21.49 1.49
CA ASN A 282 21.77 -22.56 1.27
C ASN A 282 21.21 -22.47 -0.15
N ILE A 283 21.33 -23.56 -0.92
CA ILE A 283 20.74 -23.70 -2.25
C ILE A 283 19.66 -24.78 -2.14
N ILE A 284 18.41 -24.40 -2.42
CA ILE A 284 17.23 -25.28 -2.34
C ILE A 284 16.66 -25.48 -3.73
#